data_AF-A0A631ZEQ4-F1
#
_entry.id   AF-A0A631ZEQ4-F1
#
_cell.length_a   1.000
_cell.length_b   1.000
_cell.length_c   1.000
_cell.angle_alpha   90.00
_cell.angle_beta   90.00
_cell.angle_gamma   90.00
#
_symmetry.space_group_name_H-M   'P 1'
#
loop_
_entity.id
_entity.type
_entity.pdbx_description
1 polymer ?
#
loop_
_entity_poly.entity_id
_entity_poly.type
_entity_poly.pdbx_seq_one_letter_code
_entity_poly.pdbx_strand_id
1 'polypeptide(L)'
;MKKMLIAVLAILPLASCTVHGNKSLTDENHQTVKLKIVKGKTTQQEILTAFGEPQTRATNDGQEMWSYSSMTGESQLSNYIPGLALLTSSSTAHIKSLDIWFKGDVVDRYNFSQTASKTSRG
;
A
#
# COMPACT_ATOMS: atom_id res chain seq x y z
N MET A 1 -54.99 -24.18 -10.97
CA MET A 1 -54.06 -24.98 -10.14
C MET A 1 -52.73 -25.11 -10.85
N LYS A 2 -51.61 -24.99 -10.11
CA LYS A 2 -50.21 -25.34 -10.44
C LYS A 2 -49.60 -24.70 -11.71
N LYS A 3 -48.86 -23.58 -11.58
CA LYS A 3 -47.44 -23.47 -11.19
C LYS A 3 -46.53 -24.35 -12.07
N MET A 4 -46.09 -23.82 -13.21
CA MET A 4 -44.86 -24.26 -13.87
C MET A 4 -43.98 -23.03 -14.12
N LEU A 5 -43.32 -22.59 -13.04
CA LEU A 5 -42.20 -21.68 -13.11
C LEU A 5 -40.99 -22.49 -13.60
N ILE A 6 -40.85 -22.62 -14.91
CA ILE A 6 -39.70 -23.27 -15.54
C ILE A 6 -38.53 -22.28 -15.54
N ALA A 7 -37.65 -22.50 -14.57
CA ALA A 7 -36.20 -22.50 -14.72
C ALA A 7 -35.61 -21.55 -15.79
N VAL A 8 -35.26 -20.35 -15.35
CA VAL A 8 -34.06 -19.67 -15.85
C VAL A 8 -33.21 -19.35 -14.64
N LEU A 9 -32.54 -20.39 -14.16
CA LEU A 9 -31.38 -20.28 -13.29
C LEU A 9 -30.23 -19.76 -14.17
N ALA A 10 -30.28 -18.48 -14.51
CA ALA A 10 -29.16 -17.77 -15.10
C ALA A 10 -28.14 -17.53 -13.99
N ILE A 11 -27.32 -18.55 -13.73
CA ILE A 11 -26.11 -18.40 -12.93
C ILE A 11 -25.17 -17.55 -13.78
N LEU A 12 -25.28 -16.21 -13.66
CA LEU A 12 -24.18 -15.36 -14.08
C LEU A 12 -22.99 -15.78 -13.21
N PRO A 13 -21.87 -16.23 -13.78
CA PRO A 13 -20.63 -16.16 -13.02
C PRO A 13 -20.39 -14.67 -12.80
N LEU A 14 -20.68 -14.21 -11.58
CA LEU A 14 -20.18 -12.93 -11.10
C LEU A 14 -18.67 -13.02 -11.29
N ALA A 15 -18.14 -12.32 -12.30
CA ALA A 15 -16.72 -12.12 -12.45
C ALA A 15 -16.25 -11.49 -11.14
N SER A 16 -15.67 -12.32 -10.26
CA SER A 16 -15.01 -11.84 -9.07
C SER A 16 -13.80 -11.07 -9.60
N CYS A 17 -13.94 -9.76 -9.73
CA CYS A 17 -12.79 -8.88 -9.71
C CYS A 17 -12.14 -9.16 -8.36
N THR A 18 -11.16 -10.06 -8.34
CA THR A 18 -10.26 -10.20 -7.21
C THR A 18 -9.65 -8.83 -7.04
N VAL A 19 -10.19 -8.07 -6.08
CA VAL A 19 -9.53 -6.88 -5.57
C VAL A 19 -8.26 -7.44 -4.97
N HIS A 20 -7.19 -7.49 -5.77
CA HIS A 20 -5.86 -7.72 -5.26
C HIS A 20 -5.68 -6.63 -4.22
N GLY A 21 -5.76 -7.03 -2.95
CA GLY A 21 -5.71 -6.12 -1.82
C GLY A 21 -4.56 -5.15 -2.04
N ASN A 22 -4.84 -3.87 -1.85
CA ASN A 22 -3.91 -2.78 -2.13
C ASN A 22 -2.54 -3.14 -1.53
N LYS A 23 -1.58 -3.49 -2.40
CA LYS A 23 -0.26 -3.99 -1.98
C LYS A 23 0.52 -2.84 -1.38
N SER A 24 0.30 -2.57 -0.10
CA SER A 24 0.90 -1.45 0.60
C SER A 24 2.35 -1.76 1.01
N LEU A 25 3.14 -0.71 1.24
CA LEU A 25 4.44 -0.78 1.92
C LEU A 25 4.34 -1.39 3.34
N THR A 26 3.14 -1.58 3.86
CA THR A 26 2.86 -2.11 5.19
C THR A 26 3.63 -3.40 5.51
N ASP A 27 3.74 -4.33 4.56
CA ASP A 27 4.44 -5.61 4.74
C ASP A 27 5.90 -5.58 4.25
N GLU A 28 6.37 -4.46 3.70
CA GLU A 28 7.68 -4.34 3.07
C GLU A 28 8.78 -3.91 4.05
N ASN A 29 10.01 -4.36 3.84
CA ASN A 29 11.20 -3.91 4.57
C ASN A 29 12.35 -3.60 3.60
N HIS A 30 13.48 -3.10 4.10
CA HIS A 30 14.64 -2.77 3.27
C HIS A 30 15.09 -3.91 2.35
N GLN A 31 15.04 -5.16 2.83
CA GLN A 31 15.47 -6.34 2.06
C GLN A 31 14.44 -6.68 0.97
N THR A 32 13.14 -6.67 1.28
CA THR A 32 12.10 -6.99 0.29
C THR A 32 12.02 -5.93 -0.81
N VAL A 33 12.14 -4.66 -0.46
CA VAL A 33 12.19 -3.56 -1.44
C VAL A 33 13.40 -3.70 -2.35
N LYS A 34 14.58 -4.03 -1.80
CA LYS A 34 15.80 -4.24 -2.59
C LYS A 34 15.70 -5.44 -3.54
N LEU A 35 14.96 -6.48 -3.17
CA LEU A 35 14.73 -7.64 -4.04
C LEU A 35 13.74 -7.33 -5.17
N LYS A 36 12.75 -6.46 -4.91
CA LYS A 36 11.71 -6.08 -5.87
C LYS A 36 12.15 -4.98 -6.83
N ILE A 37 13.08 -4.11 -6.43
CA ILE A 37 13.55 -2.97 -7.22
C ILE A 37 15.00 -3.18 -7.64
N VAL A 38 15.20 -3.48 -8.91
CA VAL A 38 16.50 -3.56 -9.56
C VAL A 38 16.68 -2.34 -10.46
N LYS A 39 17.60 -1.46 -10.08
CA LYS A 39 17.90 -0.23 -10.83
C LYS A 39 18.25 -0.55 -12.29
N GLY A 40 17.68 0.25 -13.21
CA GLY A 40 17.84 0.13 -14.65
C GLY A 40 17.12 -1.06 -15.29
N LYS A 41 16.39 -1.87 -14.51
CA LYS A 41 15.66 -3.05 -15.01
C LYS A 41 14.19 -3.02 -14.64
N THR A 42 13.87 -2.74 -13.38
CA THR A 42 12.49 -2.69 -12.91
C THR A 42 11.76 -1.54 -13.60
N THR A 43 10.61 -1.87 -14.18
CA THR A 43 9.74 -0.97 -14.93
C THR A 43 8.69 -0.31 -14.04
N GLN A 44 8.07 0.77 -14.53
CA GLN A 44 6.93 1.41 -13.86
C GLN A 44 5.79 0.42 -13.59
N GLN A 45 5.48 -0.44 -14.55
CA GLN A 45 4.41 -1.44 -14.42
C GLN A 45 4.72 -2.51 -13.37
N GLU A 46 5.99 -2.93 -13.25
CA GLU A 46 6.41 -3.84 -12.18
C GLU A 46 6.31 -3.17 -10.80
N ILE A 47 6.63 -1.88 -10.69
CA ILE A 47 6.45 -1.11 -9.46
C ILE A 47 4.97 -1.06 -9.07
N LEU A 48 4.05 -0.77 -10.00
CA LEU A 48 2.60 -0.79 -9.74
C LEU A 48 2.12 -2.18 -9.33
N THR A 49 2.65 -3.23 -9.96
CA THR A 49 2.29 -4.61 -9.64
C THR A 49 2.81 -5.03 -8.26
N ALA A 50 3.94 -4.48 -7.83
CA ALA A 50 4.59 -4.80 -6.56
C ALA A 50 4.03 -4.00 -5.37
N PHE A 51 3.79 -2.70 -5.55
CA PHE A 51 3.47 -1.74 -4.49
C PHE A 51 2.15 -0.99 -4.69
N GLY A 52 1.40 -1.29 -5.75
CA GLY A 52 0.16 -0.60 -6.08
C GLY A 52 0.37 0.83 -6.58
N GLU A 53 -0.72 1.60 -6.53
CA GLU A 53 -0.72 3.00 -6.94
C GLU A 53 0.06 3.87 -5.94
N PRO A 54 0.98 4.73 -6.42
CA PRO A 54 1.69 5.67 -5.56
C PRO A 54 0.73 6.72 -5.00
N GLN A 55 1.07 7.25 -3.83
CA GLN A 55 0.32 8.36 -3.23
C GLN A 55 0.55 9.67 -3.97
N THR A 56 1.73 9.85 -4.56
CA THR A 56 2.08 11.04 -5.31
C THR A 56 2.90 10.65 -6.53
N ARG A 57 2.55 11.26 -7.68
CA ARG A 57 3.32 11.22 -8.91
C ARG A 57 3.71 12.66 -9.24
N ALA A 58 4.99 12.91 -9.42
CA ALA A 58 5.52 14.19 -9.84
C ALA A 58 6.45 13.99 -11.03
N THR A 59 6.48 14.96 -11.94
CA THR A 59 7.41 14.95 -13.06
C THR A 59 8.18 16.26 -13.01
N ASN A 60 9.50 16.17 -12.90
CA ASN A 60 10.38 17.34 -12.87
C ASN A 60 11.47 17.19 -13.93
N ASP A 61 11.63 18.16 -14.82
CA ASP A 61 12.59 18.14 -15.94
C ASP A 61 12.58 16.83 -16.76
N GLY A 62 11.39 16.28 -16.99
CA GLY A 62 11.21 15.01 -17.72
C GLY A 62 11.57 13.75 -16.93
N GLN A 63 11.96 13.88 -15.67
CA GLN A 63 12.16 12.78 -14.74
C GLN A 63 10.91 12.57 -13.89
N GLU A 64 10.32 11.39 -14.01
CA GLU A 64 9.15 10.99 -13.23
C GLU A 64 9.57 10.48 -11.85
N MET A 65 8.82 10.86 -10.82
CA MET A 65 9.06 10.50 -9.42
C MET A 65 7.76 10.04 -8.79
N TRP A 66 7.78 8.86 -8.18
CA TRP A 66 6.65 8.30 -7.44
C TRP A 66 7.00 8.19 -5.96
N SER A 67 6.06 8.59 -5.11
CA SER A 67 6.19 8.51 -3.66
C SER A 67 5.10 7.62 -3.07
N TYR A 68 5.53 6.73 -2.20
CA TYR A 68 4.70 5.82 -1.43
C TYR A 68 4.97 6.06 0.06
N SER A 69 3.92 6.05 0.88
CA SER A 69 4.06 5.98 2.33
C SER A 69 3.02 5.07 2.94
N SER A 70 3.41 4.40 4.02
CA SER A 70 2.49 3.63 4.87
C SER A 70 2.80 3.92 6.33
N MET A 71 1.76 4.09 7.12
CA MET A 71 1.89 4.22 8.58
C MET A 71 1.10 3.09 9.23
N THR A 72 1.77 2.30 10.06
CA THR A 72 1.14 1.27 10.90
C THR A 72 1.37 1.58 12.37
N GLY A 73 0.34 1.38 13.19
CA GLY A 73 0.43 1.63 14.62
C GLY A 73 -0.88 1.31 15.33
N GLU A 74 -0.81 1.12 16.65
CA GLU A 74 -1.95 0.76 17.52
C GLU A 74 -2.98 1.89 17.71
N SER A 75 -2.89 2.99 16.97
CA SER A 75 -3.91 4.05 16.97
C SER A 75 -5.26 3.58 16.42
N GLN A 76 -5.31 2.43 15.74
CA GLN A 76 -6.55 1.87 15.22
C GLN A 76 -7.43 1.21 16.30
N LEU A 77 -6.83 0.73 17.41
CA LEU A 77 -7.58 0.09 18.51
C LEU A 77 -8.02 1.10 19.58
N SER A 78 -7.23 2.15 19.83
CA SER A 78 -7.51 3.16 20.87
C SER A 78 -8.70 4.08 20.53
N ASN A 79 -9.05 4.23 19.25
CA ASN A 79 -10.15 5.09 18.81
C ASN A 79 -11.53 4.46 18.99
N TYR A 80 -11.62 3.14 19.24
CA TYR A 80 -12.89 2.42 19.28
C TYR A 80 -13.46 2.21 20.70
N ILE A 81 -12.66 2.45 21.75
CA ILE A 81 -13.08 2.24 23.14
C ILE A 81 -12.82 3.52 23.95
N PRO A 82 -13.88 4.30 24.26
CA PRO A 82 -13.78 5.42 25.19
C PRO A 82 -13.17 4.97 26.53
N GLY A 83 -12.07 5.59 26.96
CA GLY A 83 -11.39 5.30 28.24
C GLY A 83 -10.10 4.47 28.15
N LEU A 84 -9.89 3.69 27.08
CA LEU A 84 -8.64 2.91 26.91
C LEU A 84 -7.48 3.77 26.37
N ALA A 85 -7.80 4.91 25.76
CA ALA A 85 -6.81 5.88 25.26
C ALA A 85 -5.92 6.47 26.38
N LEU A 86 -6.34 6.42 27.65
CA LEU A 86 -5.56 6.88 28.80
C LEU A 86 -4.56 5.83 29.32
N LEU A 87 -4.77 4.53 29.00
CA LEU A 87 -3.92 3.43 29.45
C LEU A 87 -2.83 3.07 28.43
N THR A 88 -2.97 3.52 27.18
CA THR A 88 -2.05 3.23 26.06
C THR A 88 -1.18 4.45 25.74
N SER A 89 -0.41 4.90 26.73
CA SER A 89 0.47 6.08 26.65
C SER A 89 1.72 5.90 25.78
N SER A 90 1.88 4.77 25.09
CA SER A 90 3.00 4.50 24.19
C SER A 90 2.55 3.93 22.85
N SER A 91 1.93 4.77 22.01
CA SER A 91 1.68 4.38 20.62
C SER A 91 2.99 4.51 19.83
N THR A 92 3.55 3.36 19.41
CA THR A 92 4.68 3.32 18.47
C THR A 92 4.09 3.29 17.06
N ALA A 93 4.26 4.37 16.31
CA ALA A 93 3.91 4.42 14.90
C ALA A 93 5.13 3.99 14.07
N HIS A 94 4.94 3.01 13.19
CA HIS A 94 5.89 2.60 12.19
C HIS A 94 5.54 3.29 10.87
N ILE A 95 6.39 4.19 10.45
CA ILE A 95 6.25 4.92 9.19
C ILE A 95 7.25 4.34 8.21
N LYS A 96 6.79 3.98 7.01
CA LYS A 96 7.62 3.54 5.89
C LYS A 96 7.38 4.48 4.72
N SER A 97 8.45 4.91 4.07
CA SER A 97 8.38 5.77 2.89
C SER A 97 9.29 5.22 1.80
N LEU A 98 8.83 5.28 0.55
CA LEU A 98 9.56 4.87 -0.63
C LEU A 98 9.39 5.93 -1.72
N ASP A 99 10.49 6.57 -2.09
CA ASP A 99 10.56 7.47 -3.24
C ASP A 99 11.32 6.78 -4.36
N ILE A 100 10.77 6.81 -5.58
CA ILE A 100 11.35 6.18 -6.76
C ILE A 100 11.41 7.22 -7.86
N TRP A 101 12.56 7.33 -8.51
CA TRP A 101 12.75 8.16 -9.71
C TRP A 101 12.98 7.26 -10.91
N PHE A 102 12.36 7.63 -12.02
CA PHE A 102 12.40 6.88 -13.26
C PHE A 102 13.18 7.64 -14.34
N LYS A 103 13.83 6.89 -15.22
CA LYS A 103 14.40 7.40 -16.46
C LYS A 103 13.73 6.67 -17.62
N GLY A 104 12.79 7.34 -18.27
CA GLY A 104 11.84 6.66 -19.14
C GLY A 104 10.97 5.70 -18.32
N ASP A 105 10.87 4.44 -18.74
CA ASP A 105 10.03 3.43 -18.07
C ASP A 105 10.74 2.68 -16.92
N VAL A 106 12.06 2.85 -16.75
CA VAL A 106 12.84 2.07 -15.77
C VAL A 106 13.24 2.89 -14.54
N VAL A 107 13.40 2.22 -13.40
CA VAL A 107 13.88 2.83 -12.16
C VAL A 107 15.33 3.29 -12.31
N ASP A 108 15.57 4.59 -12.12
CA ASP A 108 16.91 5.19 -12.09
C ASP A 108 17.50 5.10 -10.67
N ARG A 109 16.74 5.58 -9.69
CA ARG A 109 17.12 5.55 -8.28
C ARG A 109 15.88 5.42 -7.39
N TYR A 110 16.09 4.98 -6.16
CA TYR A 110 15.05 4.92 -5.15
C TYR A 110 15.63 5.16 -3.77
N ASN A 111 14.79 5.64 -2.86
CA ASN A 111 15.11 5.84 -1.46
C ASN A 111 14.00 5.21 -0.61
N PHE A 112 14.37 4.25 0.24
CA PHE A 112 13.45 3.64 1.20
C PHE A 112 13.88 4.01 2.62
N SER A 113 12.93 4.48 3.42
CA SER A 113 13.13 4.76 4.84
C SER A 113 12.05 4.10 5.68
N GLN A 114 12.46 3.62 6.86
CA GLN A 114 11.57 3.06 7.85
C GLN A 114 11.91 3.66 9.22
N THR A 115 10.94 4.32 9.83
CA THR A 115 11.10 5.00 11.13
C THR A 115 10.04 4.47 12.10
N ALA A 116 10.43 4.27 13.35
CA ALA A 116 9.50 4.02 14.45
C ALA A 116 9.47 5.27 15.33
N SER A 117 8.32 5.96 15.40
CA SER A 117 8.13 7.10 16.29
C SER A 117 7.31 6.66 17.51
N LYS A 118 7.88 6.84 18.70
CA LYS A 118 7.14 6.75 19.96
C LYS A 118 6.57 8.13 20.25
N THR A 119 5.25 8.27 20.17
CA THR A 119 4.60 9.51 20.62
C THR A 119 4.37 9.39 22.12
N SER A 120 5.23 10.02 22.92
CA SER A 120 4.97 10.20 24.36
C SER A 120 4.23 11.52 24.52
N ARG A 121 2.93 11.49 24.81
CA ARG A 121 2.23 12.68 25.30
C ARG A 121 2.64 12.87 26.75
N GLY A 122 3.53 13.83 26.99
CA GLY A 122 3.88 14.31 28.33
C GLY A 122 2.77 15.18 28.91
#